data_AF-A0A356NFM9-F1
#
_entry.id   AF-A0A356NFM9-F1
#
_cell.length_a   1.000
_cell.length_b   1.000
_cell.length_c   1.000
_cell.angle_alpha   90.00
_cell.angle_beta   90.00
_cell.angle_gamma   90.00
#
_symmetry.space_group_name_H-M   'P 1'
#
loop_
_entity.id
_entity.type
_entity.pdbx_description
1 polymer ?
#
loop_
_entity_poly.entity_id
_entity_poly.type
_entity_poly.pdbx_seq_one_letter_code
_entity_poly.pdbx_strand_id
1 'polypeptide(L)'
;MAMEQAVALALAWGLQPRRPLLRWRLRWRQLQPRQTAQQLLAAGVPRGPELGRQLRALRLEAIEAVEQSAPEAIRSPGARA
;
A
#
# COMPACT_ATOMS: atom_id res chain seq x y z
N MET A 1 -10.57 2.50 6.75
CA MET A 1 -11.57 2.66 5.67
C MET A 1 -11.70 4.10 5.16
N ALA A 2 -11.53 5.14 5.99
CA ALA A 2 -11.81 6.53 5.58
C ALA A 2 -10.83 7.15 4.55
N MET A 3 -9.53 6.87 4.63
CA MET A 3 -8.53 7.58 3.81
C MET A 3 -8.63 7.27 2.31
N GLU A 4 -8.79 6.00 1.93
CA GLU A 4 -8.88 5.64 0.50
C GLU A 4 -10.13 6.21 -0.17
N GLN A 5 -11.25 6.23 0.55
CA GLN A 5 -12.51 6.80 0.07
C GLN A 5 -12.37 8.32 -0.11
N ALA A 6 -11.73 9.00 0.84
CA ALA A 6 -11.44 10.44 0.74
C ALA A 6 -10.53 10.76 -0.47
N VAL A 7 -9.48 9.97 -0.70
CA VAL A 7 -8.59 10.13 -1.87
C VAL A 7 -9.34 9.86 -3.18
N ALA A 8 -10.20 8.85 -3.23
CA ALA A 8 -11.02 8.55 -4.39
C ALA A 8 -11.98 9.70 -4.73
N LEU A 9 -12.65 10.27 -3.73
CA LEU A 9 -13.52 11.44 -3.86
C LEU A 9 -12.73 12.68 -4.30
N ALA A 10 -11.59 12.98 -3.67
CA ALA A 10 -10.73 14.09 -4.06
C ALA A 10 -10.28 14.00 -5.53
N LEU A 11 -9.90 12.80 -5.98
CA LEU A 11 -9.56 12.55 -7.38
C LEU A 11 -10.76 12.76 -8.31
N ALA A 12 -11.94 12.23 -7.95
CA ALA A 12 -13.17 12.37 -8.73
C ALA A 12 -13.59 13.85 -8.85
N TRP A 13 -13.44 14.63 -7.78
CA TRP A 13 -13.76 16.06 -7.71
C TRP A 13 -12.73 16.96 -8.38
N GLY A 14 -11.63 16.42 -8.90
CA GLY A 14 -10.63 17.23 -9.61
C GLY A 14 -9.63 17.93 -8.71
N LEU A 15 -9.55 17.57 -7.43
CA LEU A 15 -8.65 18.20 -6.47
C LEU A 15 -7.19 18.01 -6.91
N GLN A 16 -6.46 19.11 -7.01
CA GLN A 16 -5.03 19.11 -7.34
C GLN A 16 -4.18 19.10 -6.08
N PRO A 17 -2.99 18.46 -6.10
CA PRO A 17 -2.37 17.82 -7.26
C PRO A 17 -2.86 16.38 -7.50
N ARG A 18 -3.37 16.08 -8.71
CA ARG A 18 -3.90 14.75 -9.08
C ARG A 18 -2.84 13.67 -9.24
N ARG A 19 -1.70 14.02 -9.86
CA ARG A 19 -0.61 13.08 -10.19
C ARG A 19 -0.04 12.34 -8.96
N PRO A 20 0.30 13.00 -7.83
CA PRO A 20 0.80 12.28 -6.66
C PRO A 20 -0.27 11.38 -6.03
N LEU A 21 -1.54 11.81 -5.97
CA LEU A 21 -2.64 10.99 -5.45
C LEU A 21 -2.89 9.75 -6.31
N LEU A 22 -2.84 9.87 -7.64
CA LEU A 22 -2.95 8.73 -8.55
C LEU A 22 -1.76 7.78 -8.42
N ARG A 23 -0.53 8.31 -8.37
CA ARG A 23 0.68 7.50 -8.17
C ARG A 23 0.63 6.73 -6.86
N TRP A 24 0.24 7.41 -5.78
CA TRP A 24 0.01 6.81 -4.48
C TRP A 24 -1.04 5.69 -4.60
N ARG A 25 -2.23 5.99 -5.12
CA ARG A 25 -3.31 5.00 -5.26
C ARG A 25 -2.91 3.78 -6.10
N LEU A 26 -2.22 3.98 -7.22
CA LEU A 26 -1.77 2.89 -8.07
C LEU A 26 -0.68 2.05 -7.40
N ARG A 27 0.27 2.67 -6.69
CA ARG A 27 1.26 1.95 -5.88
C ARG A 27 0.61 1.08 -4.80
N TRP A 28 -0.39 1.60 -4.10
CA TRP A 28 -1.13 0.82 -3.10
C TRP A 28 -1.87 -0.37 -3.69
N ARG A 29 -2.40 -0.26 -4.91
CA ARG A 29 -3.04 -1.38 -5.61
C ARG A 29 -2.06 -2.47 -6.06
N GLN A 30 -0.79 -2.12 -6.28
CA GLN A 30 0.25 -3.07 -6.64
C GLN A 30 0.81 -3.82 -5.42
N LEU A 31 0.50 -3.36 -4.20
CA LEU A 31 0.96 -3.96 -2.97
C LEU A 31 0.18 -5.24 -2.68
N GLN A 32 0.72 -6.37 -3.14
CA GLN A 32 0.14 -7.69 -2.92
C GLN A 32 0.56 -8.24 -1.56
N PRO A 33 -0.36 -8.87 -0.81
CA PRO A 33 -0.01 -9.56 0.43
C PRO A 33 0.88 -10.76 0.11
N ARG A 34 2.05 -10.86 0.77
CA ARG A 34 2.99 -11.99 0.62
C ARG A 34 2.39 -13.33 1.05
N GLN A 35 1.52 -13.30 2.06
CA GLN A 35 0.81 -14.47 2.53
C GLN A 35 -0.69 -14.21 2.66
N THR A 36 -1.48 -15.21 2.31
CA THR A 36 -2.93 -15.17 2.40
C THR A 36 -3.42 -15.67 3.76
N ALA A 37 -4.63 -15.29 4.14
CA ALA A 37 -5.27 -15.81 5.35
C ALA A 37 -5.34 -17.35 5.33
N GLN A 38 -5.56 -17.96 4.17
CA GLN A 38 -5.59 -19.41 4.00
C GLN A 38 -4.23 -20.05 4.30
N GLN A 39 -3.12 -19.41 3.89
CA GLN A 39 -1.77 -19.90 4.19
C GLN A 39 -1.47 -19.82 5.69
N LEU A 40 -1.89 -18.76 6.37
CA LEU A 40 -1.75 -18.64 7.82
C LEU A 40 -2.58 -19.68 8.58
N LEU A 41 -3.80 -19.93 8.13
CA LEU A 41 -4.64 -20.99 8.68
C LEU A 41 -4.00 -22.38 8.48
N ALA A 42 -3.41 -22.63 7.31
CA ALA A 42 -2.69 -23.86 7.03
C ALA A 42 -1.40 -24.00 7.87
N ALA A 43 -0.77 -22.88 8.23
CA ALA A 43 0.37 -22.83 9.14
C ALA A 43 -0.02 -23.00 10.63
N GLY A 44 -1.29 -23.24 10.93
CA GLY A 44 -1.78 -23.49 12.29
C GLY A 44 -2.18 -22.24 13.07
N VAL A 45 -2.26 -21.08 12.42
CA VAL A 45 -2.72 -19.84 13.07
C VAL A 45 -4.23 -19.96 13.35
N PRO A 46 -4.67 -19.77 14.61
CA PRO A 46 -6.08 -19.90 14.93
C PRO A 46 -6.91 -18.79 14.29
N ARG A 47 -8.14 -19.13 13.88
CA ARG A 47 -9.13 -18.16 13.40
C ARG A 47 -9.45 -17.16 14.52
N GLY A 48 -9.49 -15.87 14.20
CA GLY A 48 -9.88 -14.83 15.13
C GLY A 48 -9.00 -13.58 15.06
N PRO A 49 -8.96 -12.77 16.13
CA PRO A 49 -8.23 -11.50 16.13
C PRO A 49 -6.71 -11.66 15.97
N GLU A 50 -6.14 -12.82 16.36
CA GLU A 50 -4.73 -13.14 16.16
C GLU A 50 -4.37 -13.23 14.67
N LEU A 51 -5.19 -13.95 13.87
CA LEU A 51 -5.03 -14.01 12.42
C LEU A 51 -5.04 -12.62 11.80
N GLY A 52 -5.95 -11.75 12.25
CA GLY A 52 -6.02 -10.36 11.80
C GLY A 52 -4.78 -9.54 12.16
N ARG A 53 -4.22 -9.74 13.36
CA ARG A 53 -2.97 -9.09 13.79
C ARG A 53 -1.79 -9.53 12.93
N GLN A 54 -1.65 -10.82 12.66
CA GLN A 54 -0.57 -11.33 11.80
C GLN A 54 -0.71 -10.85 10.35
N LEU A 55 -1.91 -10.86 9.78
CA LEU A 55 -2.16 -10.30 8.44
C LEU A 55 -1.81 -8.81 8.37
N ARG A 56 -2.07 -8.04 9.44
CA ARG A 56 -1.70 -6.63 9.51
C ARG A 56 -0.19 -6.44 9.60
N ALA A 57 0.51 -7.25 10.41
CA ALA A 57 1.96 -7.22 10.52
C ALA A 57 2.64 -7.49 9.16
N LEU A 58 2.22 -8.56 8.48
CA LEU A 58 2.72 -8.92 7.14
C LEU A 58 2.47 -7.82 6.10
N ARG A 59 1.37 -7.07 6.25
CA ARG A 59 1.06 -5.95 5.36
C ARG A 59 1.96 -4.75 5.62
N LEU A 60 2.29 -4.47 6.88
CA LEU A 60 3.27 -3.43 7.26
C LEU A 60 4.66 -3.76 6.72
N GLU A 61 5.12 -5.00 6.90
CA GLU A 61 6.40 -5.46 6.35
C GLU A 61 6.46 -5.32 4.82
N ALA A 62 5.37 -5.61 4.11
CA ALA A 62 5.29 -5.44 2.66
C ALA A 62 5.37 -3.96 2.24
N ILE A 63 4.79 -3.04 3.02
CA ILE A 63 4.88 -1.59 2.79
C ILE A 63 6.31 -1.12 3.01
N GLU A 64 6.91 -1.46 4.14
CA GLU A 64 8.30 -1.10 4.48
C GLU A 64 9.27 -1.61 3.41
N ALA A 65 9.11 -2.85 2.92
CA ALA A 65 9.94 -3.39 1.85
C ALA A 65 9.84 -2.58 0.54
N VAL A 66 8.66 -2.08 0.20
CA VAL A 66 8.46 -1.21 -0.98
C VAL A 66 9.09 0.16 -0.75
N GLU A 67 9.01 0.72 0.45
CA GLU A 67 9.66 1.99 0.80
C GLU A 67 11.19 1.86 0.74
N GLN A 68 11.74 0.78 1.28
CA GLN A 68 13.17 0.45 1.23
C GLN A 68 13.68 0.16 -0.19
N SER A 69 12.81 -0.33 -1.08
CA SER A 69 13.11 -0.55 -2.50
C SER A 69 12.86 0.70 -3.37
N ALA A 70 12.34 1.79 -2.78
CA ALA A 70 12.10 3.06 -3.46
C ALA A 70 13.18 4.16 -3.31
N PRO A 71 14.48 3.90 -3.01
CA PRO A 71 15.43 4.98 -2.76
C PRO A 71 15.94 5.66 -4.04
N GLU A 72 15.65 5.13 -5.24
CA GLU A 72 16.30 5.61 -6.47
C GLU A 72 15.39 6.34 -7.47
N ALA A 73 14.06 6.10 -7.47
CA ALA A 73 13.18 6.62 -8.52
C ALA A 73 12.60 8.04 -8.27
N ILE A 74 12.91 8.67 -7.14
CA ILE A 74 12.37 9.99 -6.75
C ILE A 74 13.48 11.06 -6.60
N ARG A 75 14.76 10.74 -6.88
CA ARG A 75 15.78 11.78 -7.12
C ARG A 75 15.79 12.16 -8.60
N SER A 76 15.39 13.40 -8.88
CA SER A 76 15.31 14.06 -10.19
C SER A 76 14.08 13.71 -11.05
N PRO A 77 13.20 14.70 -11.20
CA PRO A 77 13.07 15.34 -12.51
C PRO A 77 13.15 16.85 -12.35
N GLY A 78 14.34 17.42 -12.52
CA GLY A 78 14.55 18.87 -12.45
C GLY A 78 15.91 19.35 -12.94
N ALA A 79 16.65 18.53 -13.69
CA ALA A 79 17.85 18.96 -14.40
C ALA A 79 17.72 18.51 -15.85
N ARG A 80 16.96 19.26 -16.63
CA ARG A 80 17.12 19.31 -18.08
C ARG A 80 16.45 20.57 -18.63
N ALA A 81 17.33 21.48 -19.06
CA ALA A 81 17.19 22.60 -19.99
C ALA A 81 16.21 23.72 -19.62
#